data_AF-A0A3Q8X611-F1
#
_entry.id   AF-A0A3Q8X611-F1
#
_cell.length_a   1.000
_cell.length_b   1.000
_cell.length_c   1.000
_cell.angle_alpha   90.00
_cell.angle_beta   90.00
_cell.angle_gamma   90.00
#
_symmetry.space_group_name_H-M   'P 1'
#
loop_
_entity.id
_entity.type
_entity.pdbx_description
1 polymer ?
#
loop_
_entity_poly.entity_id
_entity_poly.type
_entity_poly.pdbx_seq_one_letter_code
_entity_poly.pdbx_strand_id
1 'polypeptide(L)'
;MSNYIPYLVLIIASLLILTIMMIREWKSIIIVSHLSYAGMSYVFEVIILIVLEGYTYSPGLLKNSYLDSMFGATVSNFCTVPAIAILIAYYQLRLRWIIIAAVFLGGVDVLFVYLNIYQHLWWSSSYTVVTLVFFFWFSRMWMIKVLKGNRVFQYITLLMYTFCITDSVFFMYILSGWRRYHLGLYKNPLRDDVMLTVIMSFCITLILVNTVFWSKKHRFTVFGCICIGFAQYFLYKTGHLSLYVAPWLYASAYAATLLLVAVFCRLGLKSLLYYGNKQQY
;
A
#
# COMPACT_ATOMS: atom_id res chain seq x y z
N MET A 1 3.14 27.27 10.79
CA MET A 1 2.98 25.98 11.51
C MET A 1 3.82 24.95 10.79
N SER A 2 4.41 23.97 11.48
CA SER A 2 5.18 22.94 10.79
C SER A 2 4.28 22.14 9.85
N ASN A 3 4.68 21.99 8.59
CA ASN A 3 3.87 21.40 7.53
C ASN A 3 3.41 19.96 7.81
N TYR A 4 4.08 19.23 8.71
CA TYR A 4 3.76 17.85 9.05
C TYR A 4 2.59 17.68 10.04
N ILE A 5 2.16 18.74 10.73
CA ILE A 5 1.13 18.64 11.78
C ILE A 5 -0.21 18.12 11.22
N PRO A 6 -0.74 18.63 10.09
CA PRO A 6 -1.99 18.11 9.52
C PRO A 6 -1.91 16.63 9.16
N TYR A 7 -0.76 16.18 8.64
CA TYR A 7 -0.52 14.77 8.33
C TYR A 7 -0.54 13.90 9.59
N LEU A 8 0.09 14.36 10.68
CA LEU A 8 0.10 13.64 11.95
C LEU A 8 -1.31 13.50 12.54
N VAL A 9 -2.13 14.55 12.45
CA VAL A 9 -3.54 14.49 12.87
C VAL A 9 -4.31 13.43 12.07
N LEU A 10 -4.12 13.38 10.74
CA LEU A 10 -4.73 12.35 9.90
C LEU A 10 -4.28 10.94 10.29
N ILE A 11 -2.99 10.73 10.54
CA ILE A 11 -2.46 9.43 10.99
C ILE A 11 -3.13 9.00 12.30
N ILE A 12 -3.14 9.88 13.31
CA ILE A 12 -3.72 9.57 14.62
C ILE A 12 -5.22 9.24 14.48
N ALA A 13 -5.98 10.07 13.77
CA ALA A 13 -7.40 9.84 13.54
C ALA A 13 -7.65 8.48 12.85
N SER A 14 -6.86 8.15 11.83
CA SER A 14 -6.96 6.89 11.08
C SER A 14 -6.65 5.68 11.97
N LEU A 15 -5.60 5.76 12.78
CA LEU A 15 -5.21 4.73 13.73
C LEU A 15 -6.26 4.54 14.82
N LEU A 16 -6.88 5.62 15.31
CA LEU A 16 -7.98 5.53 16.27
C LEU A 16 -9.17 4.79 15.67
N ILE A 17 -9.60 5.14 14.44
CA ILE A 17 -10.69 4.44 13.75
C ILE A 17 -10.38 2.94 13.64
N LEU A 18 -9.20 2.60 13.13
CA LEU A 18 -8.79 1.21 12.93
C LEU A 18 -8.70 0.45 14.27
N THR A 19 -8.14 1.08 15.30
CA THR A 19 -8.01 0.48 16.64
C THR A 19 -9.36 0.22 17.28
N ILE A 20 -10.28 1.19 17.23
CA ILE A 20 -11.65 1.04 17.75
C ILE A 20 -12.36 -0.11 17.04
N MET A 21 -12.24 -0.22 15.71
CA MET A 21 -12.81 -1.33 14.95
C MET A 21 -12.22 -2.68 15.38
N MET A 22 -10.90 -2.74 15.56
CA MET A 22 -10.21 -3.97 15.98
C MET A 22 -10.59 -4.41 17.39
N ILE A 23 -10.69 -3.49 18.35
CA ILE A 23 -11.11 -3.77 19.73
C ILE A 23 -12.58 -4.17 19.80
N ARG A 24 -13.44 -3.61 18.94
CA ARG A 24 -14.87 -3.93 18.94
C ARG A 24 -15.16 -5.30 18.34
N GLU A 25 -14.49 -5.64 17.24
CA GLU A 25 -14.86 -6.80 16.43
C GLU A 25 -13.95 -8.00 16.65
N TRP A 26 -12.68 -7.78 17.02
CA TRP A 26 -11.66 -8.82 17.18
C TRP A 26 -11.48 -9.71 15.94
N LYS A 27 -11.68 -9.16 14.73
CA LYS A 27 -11.57 -9.91 13.47
C LYS A 27 -10.36 -9.51 12.65
N SER A 28 -9.48 -10.46 12.38
CA SER A 28 -8.27 -10.22 11.56
C SER A 28 -8.57 -9.79 10.13
N ILE A 29 -9.78 -10.07 9.62
CA ILE A 29 -10.22 -9.63 8.29
C ILE A 29 -10.23 -8.10 8.14
N ILE A 30 -10.37 -7.35 9.25
CA ILE A 30 -10.36 -5.89 9.23
C ILE A 30 -8.97 -5.38 8.85
N ILE A 31 -7.90 -5.89 9.48
CA ILE A 31 -6.52 -5.54 9.13
C ILE A 31 -6.17 -6.01 7.72
N VAL A 32 -6.56 -7.24 7.36
CA VAL A 32 -6.28 -7.77 6.02
C VAL A 32 -6.94 -6.92 4.94
N SER A 33 -8.19 -6.50 5.16
CA SER A 33 -8.93 -5.69 4.20
C SER A 33 -8.45 -4.24 4.17
N HIS A 34 -8.10 -3.65 5.33
CA HIS A 34 -7.49 -2.33 5.40
C HIS A 34 -6.20 -2.26 4.57
N LEU A 35 -5.27 -3.19 4.81
CA LEU A 35 -4.01 -3.27 4.05
C LEU A 35 -4.24 -3.65 2.58
N SER A 36 -5.29 -4.41 2.27
CA SER A 36 -5.68 -4.67 0.89
C SER A 36 -6.16 -3.40 0.17
N TYR A 37 -7.00 -2.59 0.83
CA TYR A 37 -7.43 -1.30 0.30
C TYR A 37 -6.26 -0.31 0.17
N ALA A 38 -5.31 -0.32 1.11
CA ALA A 38 -4.08 0.44 0.99
C ALA A 38 -3.26 0.01 -0.26
N GLY A 39 -3.14 -1.29 -0.49
CA GLY A 39 -2.50 -1.82 -1.70
C GLY A 39 -3.19 -1.40 -2.99
N MET A 40 -4.53 -1.34 -3.01
CA MET A 40 -5.28 -0.79 -4.15
C MET A 40 -5.01 0.70 -4.35
N SER A 41 -4.95 1.48 -3.27
CA SER A 41 -4.58 2.90 -3.32
C SER A 41 -3.16 3.11 -3.84
N TYR A 42 -2.21 2.24 -3.48
CA TYR A 42 -0.84 2.31 -4.03
C TYR A 42 -0.81 2.09 -5.54
N VAL A 43 -1.59 1.14 -6.08
CA VAL A 43 -1.70 0.95 -7.54
C VAL A 43 -2.24 2.21 -8.21
N PHE A 44 -3.24 2.85 -7.62
CA PHE A 44 -3.76 4.12 -8.11
C PHE A 44 -2.69 5.23 -8.05
N GLU A 45 -1.93 5.31 -6.95
CA GLU A 45 -0.87 6.31 -6.76
C GLU A 45 0.25 6.19 -7.79
N VAL A 46 0.60 4.97 -8.18
CA VAL A 46 1.59 4.74 -9.25
C VAL A 46 1.15 5.44 -10.54
N ILE A 47 -0.13 5.33 -10.88
CA ILE A 47 -0.64 5.93 -12.12
C ILE A 47 -0.69 7.45 -11.97
N ILE A 48 -1.35 7.95 -10.92
CA ILE A 48 -1.62 9.39 -10.80
C ILE A 48 -0.39 10.19 -10.41
N LEU A 49 0.35 9.75 -9.38
CA LEU A 49 1.48 10.50 -8.85
C LEU A 49 2.78 10.14 -9.55
N ILE A 50 3.12 8.84 -9.64
CA ILE A 50 4.43 8.42 -10.15
C ILE A 50 4.51 8.54 -11.66
N VAL A 51 3.47 8.21 -12.43
CA VAL A 51 3.51 8.26 -13.90
C VAL A 51 3.03 9.62 -14.42
N LEU A 52 1.87 10.10 -13.95
CA LEU A 52 1.22 11.28 -14.53
C LEU A 52 1.52 12.59 -13.80
N GLU A 53 2.17 12.58 -12.63
CA GLU A 53 2.45 13.79 -11.84
C GLU A 53 1.19 14.63 -11.56
N GLY A 54 0.14 14.02 -11.00
CA GLY A 54 -1.14 14.68 -10.72
C GLY A 54 -1.08 15.82 -9.72
N TYR A 55 -0.22 15.69 -8.72
CA TYR A 55 -0.09 16.61 -7.59
C TYR A 55 1.24 16.39 -6.86
N THR A 56 1.56 17.25 -5.90
CA THR A 56 2.71 17.10 -5.01
C THR A 56 2.33 17.40 -3.56
N TYR A 57 2.89 16.63 -2.63
CA TYR A 57 2.78 16.87 -1.20
C TYR A 57 4.07 17.52 -0.67
N SER A 58 3.97 18.29 0.41
CA SER A 58 5.13 18.92 1.06
C SER A 58 5.01 18.91 2.59
N PRO A 59 5.00 17.72 3.23
CA PRO A 59 4.94 17.60 4.69
C PRO A 59 6.16 18.19 5.41
N GLY A 60 7.31 18.33 4.73
CA GLY A 60 8.52 18.93 5.29
C GLY A 60 9.23 18.04 6.32
N LEU A 61 9.14 16.72 6.16
CA LEU A 61 9.79 15.73 7.05
C LEU A 61 11.12 15.22 6.48
N LEU A 62 11.22 15.12 5.16
CA LEU A 62 12.40 14.63 4.46
C LEU A 62 13.10 15.78 3.73
N LYS A 63 14.43 15.72 3.68
CA LYS A 63 15.25 16.73 2.97
C LYS A 63 15.03 16.72 1.47
N ASN A 64 14.69 15.57 0.90
CA ASN A 64 14.45 15.43 -0.54
C ASN A 64 12.97 15.64 -0.85
N SER A 65 12.65 16.65 -1.65
CA SER A 65 11.27 17.03 -1.97
C SER A 65 10.44 15.93 -2.62
N TYR A 66 11.05 15.12 -3.50
CA TYR A 66 10.34 14.01 -4.15
C TYR A 66 9.97 12.92 -3.15
N LEU A 67 10.93 12.48 -2.32
CA LEU A 67 10.64 11.49 -1.27
C LEU A 67 9.71 12.04 -0.18
N ASP A 68 9.82 13.32 0.14
CA ASP A 68 8.90 14.02 1.05
C ASP A 68 7.47 14.00 0.52
N SER A 69 7.30 14.25 -0.78
CA SER A 69 6.01 14.13 -1.45
C SER A 69 5.48 12.69 -1.44
N MET A 70 6.34 11.69 -1.72
CA MET A 70 5.93 10.28 -1.64
C MET A 70 5.51 9.90 -0.22
N PHE A 71 6.23 10.38 0.80
CA PHE A 71 5.86 10.15 2.20
C PHE A 71 4.50 10.77 2.54
N GLY A 72 4.24 12.00 2.08
CA GLY A 72 2.94 12.66 2.21
C GLY A 72 1.81 11.86 1.57
N ALA A 73 2.03 11.31 0.37
CA ALA A 73 1.07 10.44 -0.31
C ALA A 73 0.81 9.14 0.48
N THR A 74 1.85 8.53 1.04
CA THR A 74 1.73 7.32 1.87
C THR A 74 0.82 7.53 3.08
N VAL A 75 0.80 8.72 3.70
CA VAL A 75 -0.13 9.00 4.81
C VAL A 75 -1.58 8.82 4.39
N SER A 76 -1.96 9.38 3.24
CA SER A 76 -3.33 9.24 2.72
C SER A 76 -3.61 7.80 2.30
N ASN A 77 -2.70 7.21 1.54
CA ASN A 77 -2.90 5.92 0.87
C ASN A 77 -2.75 4.70 1.77
N PHE A 78 -1.99 4.79 2.86
CA PHE A 78 -1.82 3.73 3.83
C PHE A 78 -2.78 3.88 5.01
N CYS A 79 -2.92 5.11 5.55
CA CYS A 79 -3.70 5.33 6.76
C CYS A 79 -5.13 5.76 6.45
N THR A 80 -5.32 6.95 5.88
CA THR A 80 -6.60 7.67 5.94
C THR A 80 -7.67 7.09 5.02
N VAL A 81 -7.37 6.98 3.73
CA VAL A 81 -8.34 6.45 2.76
C VAL A 81 -8.71 5.00 3.09
N PRO A 82 -7.76 4.08 3.38
CA PRO A 82 -8.10 2.70 3.71
C PRO A 82 -8.83 2.54 5.05
N ALA A 83 -8.57 3.38 6.07
CA ALA A 83 -9.27 3.33 7.35
C ALA A 83 -10.76 3.68 7.19
N ILE A 84 -11.07 4.69 6.38
CA ILE A 84 -12.45 5.05 6.06
C ILE A 84 -13.10 4.01 5.15
N ALA A 85 -12.36 3.50 4.16
CA ALA A 85 -12.85 2.45 3.27
C ALA A 85 -13.25 1.18 4.05
N ILE A 86 -12.42 0.72 5.00
CA ILE A 86 -12.77 -0.45 5.82
C ILE A 86 -13.93 -0.18 6.77
N LEU A 87 -14.04 1.04 7.33
CA LEU A 87 -15.19 1.43 8.16
C LEU A 87 -16.50 1.31 7.36
N ILE A 88 -16.53 1.90 6.16
CA ILE A 88 -17.68 1.85 5.25
C ILE A 88 -17.98 0.42 4.82
N ALA A 89 -16.94 -0.32 4.42
CA ALA A 89 -17.09 -1.64 3.83
C ALA A 89 -17.46 -2.72 4.85
N TYR A 90 -16.91 -2.66 6.06
CA TYR A 90 -17.19 -3.64 7.10
C TYR A 90 -18.61 -3.45 7.68
N TYR A 91 -19.00 -2.21 8.00
CA TYR A 91 -20.34 -1.90 8.53
C TYR A 91 -21.41 -1.70 7.46
N GLN A 92 -21.05 -1.86 6.18
CA GLN A 92 -21.98 -1.76 5.05
C GLN A 92 -22.76 -0.43 5.04
N LEU A 93 -22.07 0.67 5.30
CA LEU A 93 -22.68 1.99 5.41
C LEU A 93 -23.36 2.40 4.09
N ARG A 94 -24.51 3.08 4.21
CA ARG A 94 -25.33 3.53 3.06
C ARG A 94 -24.62 4.62 2.25
N LEU A 95 -25.08 4.83 1.01
CA LEU A 95 -24.51 5.81 0.07
C LEU A 95 -24.34 7.23 0.65
N ARG A 96 -25.26 7.68 1.52
CA ARG A 96 -25.15 8.98 2.20
C ARG A 96 -23.83 9.11 2.98
N TRP A 97 -23.41 8.08 3.69
CA TRP A 97 -22.16 8.06 4.45
C TRP A 97 -20.93 8.01 3.54
N ILE A 98 -21.03 7.34 2.39
CA ILE A 98 -19.98 7.33 1.37
C ILE A 98 -19.73 8.74 0.84
N ILE A 99 -20.81 9.46 0.48
CA ILE A 99 -20.73 10.83 -0.03
C ILE A 99 -20.17 11.76 1.05
N ILE A 100 -20.66 11.67 2.30
CA ILE A 100 -20.16 12.50 3.41
C ILE A 100 -18.66 12.27 3.63
N ALA A 101 -18.21 11.01 3.65
CA ALA A 101 -16.80 10.68 3.85
C ALA A 101 -15.91 11.19 2.70
N ALA A 102 -16.36 11.05 1.45
CA ALA A 102 -15.62 11.54 0.29
C ALA A 102 -15.54 13.07 0.25
N VAL A 103 -16.64 13.78 0.54
CA VAL A 103 -16.66 15.24 0.62
C VAL A 103 -15.80 15.74 1.78
N PHE A 104 -15.84 15.07 2.93
CA PHE A 104 -14.98 15.41 4.07
C PHE A 104 -13.49 15.34 3.69
N LEU A 105 -13.04 14.24 3.06
CA LEU A 105 -11.66 14.11 2.60
C LEU A 105 -11.32 15.07 1.46
N GLY A 106 -12.26 15.39 0.57
CA GLY A 106 -12.09 16.47 -0.40
C GLY A 106 -11.93 17.84 0.25
N GLY A 107 -12.60 18.08 1.38
CA GLY A 107 -12.39 19.27 2.21
C GLY A 107 -11.00 19.31 2.83
N VAL A 108 -10.47 18.17 3.26
CA VAL A 108 -9.07 18.04 3.73
C VAL A 108 -8.09 18.35 2.60
N ASP A 109 -8.34 17.86 1.38
CA ASP A 109 -7.55 18.17 0.18
C ASP A 109 -7.49 19.69 -0.08
N VAL A 110 -8.64 20.36 -0.09
CA VAL A 110 -8.74 21.84 -0.21
C VAL A 110 -8.01 22.55 0.93
N LEU A 111 -8.13 22.07 2.16
CA LEU A 111 -7.42 22.62 3.31
C LEU A 111 -5.90 22.49 3.13
N PHE A 112 -5.41 21.37 2.60
CA PHE A 112 -3.98 21.16 2.37
C PHE A 112 -3.44 22.11 1.29
N VAL A 113 -4.23 22.39 0.24
CA VAL A 113 -3.90 23.45 -0.74
C VAL A 113 -3.82 24.81 -0.07
N TYR A 114 -4.83 25.17 0.73
CA TYR A 114 -4.85 26.45 1.45
C TYR A 114 -3.65 26.63 2.39
N LEU A 115 -3.19 25.54 3.01
CA LEU A 115 -2.01 25.53 3.88
C LEU A 115 -0.67 25.51 3.11
N ASN A 116 -0.68 25.48 1.77
CA ASN A 116 0.50 25.35 0.92
C ASN A 116 1.36 24.10 1.22
N ILE A 117 0.73 23.01 1.68
CA ILE A 117 1.37 21.72 1.95
C ILE A 117 1.02 20.67 0.91
N TYR A 118 0.20 21.04 -0.07
CA TYR A 118 -0.24 20.24 -1.20
C TYR A 118 -0.48 21.15 -2.39
N GLN A 119 -0.04 20.73 -3.56
CA GLN A 119 -0.20 21.48 -4.79
C GLN A 119 -0.81 20.59 -5.87
N HIS A 120 -1.90 21.06 -6.46
CA HIS A 120 -2.46 20.45 -7.68
C HIS A 120 -1.57 20.79 -8.87
N LEU A 121 -1.30 19.80 -9.72
CA LEU A 121 -0.71 20.02 -11.04
C LEU A 121 -1.82 19.99 -12.08
N TRP A 122 -2.41 18.81 -12.30
CA TRP A 122 -3.62 18.65 -13.13
C TRP A 122 -4.76 17.95 -12.38
N TRP A 123 -4.47 17.31 -11.25
CA TRP A 123 -5.46 16.63 -10.43
C TRP A 123 -6.12 17.62 -9.46
N SER A 124 -7.43 17.86 -9.61
CA SER A 124 -8.20 18.78 -8.75
C SER A 124 -8.87 18.06 -7.57
N SER A 125 -9.26 18.81 -6.52
CA SER A 125 -10.01 18.27 -5.38
C SER A 125 -11.34 17.63 -5.80
N SER A 126 -11.96 18.09 -6.89
CA SER A 126 -13.18 17.47 -7.43
C SER A 126 -12.92 16.04 -7.92
N TYR A 127 -11.76 15.79 -8.55
CA TYR A 127 -11.36 14.43 -8.95
C TYR A 127 -11.08 13.55 -7.73
N THR A 128 -10.50 14.11 -6.65
CA THR A 128 -10.34 13.41 -5.37
C THR A 128 -11.70 12.96 -4.83
N VAL A 129 -12.70 13.85 -4.76
CA VAL A 129 -14.04 13.50 -4.25
C VAL A 129 -14.70 12.40 -5.11
N VAL A 130 -14.72 12.56 -6.43
CA VAL A 130 -15.33 11.59 -7.34
C VAL A 130 -14.67 10.22 -7.22
N THR A 131 -13.33 10.19 -7.20
CA THR A 131 -12.56 8.96 -7.06
C THR A 131 -12.83 8.29 -5.71
N LEU A 132 -12.91 9.04 -4.62
CA LEU A 132 -13.21 8.50 -3.29
C LEU A 132 -14.64 7.97 -3.17
N VAL A 133 -15.64 8.63 -3.77
CA VAL A 133 -17.00 8.09 -3.83
C VAL A 133 -17.01 6.73 -4.52
N PHE A 134 -16.35 6.63 -5.68
CA PHE A 134 -16.23 5.37 -6.41
C PHE A 134 -15.50 4.31 -5.59
N PHE A 135 -14.34 4.66 -5.01
CA PHE A 135 -13.51 3.75 -4.24
C PHE A 135 -14.25 3.20 -3.02
N PHE A 136 -14.91 4.04 -2.22
CA PHE A 136 -15.64 3.59 -1.04
C PHE A 136 -16.86 2.74 -1.39
N TRP A 137 -17.58 3.07 -2.47
CA TRP A 137 -18.65 2.22 -2.98
C TRP A 137 -18.13 0.85 -3.44
N PHE A 138 -17.00 0.85 -4.17
CA PHE A 138 -16.33 -0.35 -4.64
C PHE A 138 -15.85 -1.22 -3.47
N SER A 139 -15.15 -0.64 -2.48
CA SER A 139 -14.70 -1.34 -1.27
C SER A 139 -15.85 -2.00 -0.53
N ARG A 140 -17.00 -1.32 -0.42
CA ARG A 140 -18.21 -1.89 0.20
C ARG A 140 -18.70 -3.14 -0.52
N MET A 141 -18.80 -3.09 -1.85
CA MET A 141 -19.20 -4.26 -2.65
C MET A 141 -18.16 -5.37 -2.61
N TRP A 142 -16.88 -4.99 -2.64
CA TRP A 142 -15.73 -5.90 -2.57
C TRP A 142 -15.77 -6.74 -1.29
N MET A 143 -16.01 -6.11 -0.15
CA MET A 143 -16.06 -6.80 1.15
C MET A 143 -17.16 -7.86 1.19
N ILE A 144 -18.33 -7.59 0.60
CA ILE A 144 -19.41 -8.60 0.49
C ILE A 144 -18.91 -9.83 -0.28
N LYS A 145 -18.20 -9.64 -1.40
CA LYS A 145 -17.71 -10.75 -2.22
C LYS A 145 -16.61 -11.54 -1.52
N VAL A 146 -15.73 -10.87 -0.77
CA VAL A 146 -14.70 -11.53 0.05
C VAL A 146 -15.33 -12.37 1.15
N LEU A 147 -16.29 -11.81 1.90
CA LEU A 147 -16.97 -12.50 3.00
C LEU A 147 -17.84 -13.69 2.53
N LYS A 148 -18.39 -13.61 1.30
CA LYS A 148 -19.09 -14.74 0.65
C LYS A 148 -18.16 -15.86 0.17
N GLY A 149 -16.86 -15.76 0.41
CA GLY A 149 -15.88 -16.78 0.02
C GLY A 149 -15.60 -16.84 -1.48
N ASN A 150 -15.84 -15.76 -2.23
CA ASN A 150 -15.50 -15.75 -3.66
C ASN A 150 -13.98 -15.82 -3.84
N ARG A 151 -13.49 -16.92 -4.42
CA ARG A 151 -12.06 -17.20 -4.56
C ARG A 151 -11.28 -16.13 -5.33
N VAL A 152 -11.87 -15.51 -6.35
CA VAL A 152 -11.20 -14.46 -7.14
C VAL A 152 -10.99 -13.21 -6.28
N PHE A 153 -12.03 -12.80 -5.55
CA PHE A 153 -11.93 -11.65 -4.65
C PHE A 153 -10.98 -11.93 -3.49
N GLN A 154 -10.96 -13.15 -2.93
CA GLN A 154 -9.99 -13.54 -1.91
C GLN A 154 -8.55 -13.52 -2.44
N TYR A 155 -8.30 -14.05 -3.64
CA TYR A 155 -6.98 -14.00 -4.29
C TYR A 155 -6.51 -12.56 -4.50
N ILE A 156 -7.34 -11.71 -5.10
CA ILE A 156 -6.97 -10.31 -5.36
C ILE A 156 -6.80 -9.56 -4.03
N THR A 157 -7.62 -9.84 -3.03
CA THR A 157 -7.49 -9.24 -1.69
C THR A 157 -6.14 -9.60 -1.06
N LEU A 158 -5.76 -10.88 -1.14
CA LEU A 158 -4.46 -11.35 -0.66
C LEU A 158 -3.31 -10.73 -1.45
N LEU A 159 -3.46 -10.61 -2.77
CA LEU A 159 -2.48 -9.97 -3.65
C LEU A 159 -2.24 -8.53 -3.22
N MET A 160 -3.29 -7.71 -3.10
CA MET A 160 -3.17 -6.31 -2.71
C MET A 160 -2.69 -6.14 -1.27
N TYR A 161 -3.12 -7.02 -0.36
CA TYR A 161 -2.64 -7.06 1.04
C TYR A 161 -1.13 -7.31 1.11
N THR A 162 -0.65 -8.34 0.41
CA THR A 162 0.79 -8.66 0.40
C THR A 162 1.58 -7.60 -0.35
N PHE A 163 1.02 -7.01 -1.41
CA PHE A 163 1.63 -5.92 -2.16
C PHE A 163 1.85 -4.69 -1.27
N CYS A 164 0.82 -4.26 -0.53
CA CYS A 164 0.91 -3.14 0.41
C CYS A 164 2.06 -3.32 1.42
N ILE A 165 2.18 -4.51 2.03
CA ILE A 165 3.24 -4.80 3.01
C ILE A 165 4.60 -4.77 2.33
N THR A 166 4.72 -5.46 1.19
CA THR A 166 5.97 -5.59 0.45
C THR A 166 6.49 -4.22 0.01
N ASP A 167 5.63 -3.43 -0.63
CA ASP A 167 5.96 -2.10 -1.12
C ASP A 167 6.31 -1.13 0.02
N SER A 168 5.54 -1.14 1.11
CA SER A 168 5.83 -0.26 2.27
C SER A 168 7.19 -0.58 2.90
N VAL A 169 7.54 -1.86 3.05
CA VAL A 169 8.85 -2.26 3.61
C VAL A 169 9.98 -1.92 2.65
N PHE A 170 9.81 -2.13 1.34
CA PHE A 170 10.85 -1.76 0.38
C PHE A 170 10.96 -0.26 0.13
N PHE A 171 9.89 0.52 0.35
CA PHE A 171 9.96 1.96 0.40
C PHE A 171 10.83 2.44 1.58
N MET A 172 10.77 1.76 2.73
CA MET A 172 11.69 2.04 3.85
C MET A 172 13.17 1.81 3.50
N TYR A 173 13.49 0.89 2.57
CA TYR A 173 14.86 0.69 2.09
C TYR A 173 15.34 1.86 1.23
N ILE A 174 14.44 2.51 0.49
CA ILE A 174 14.73 3.75 -0.24
C ILE A 174 14.99 4.89 0.75
N LEU A 175 14.14 5.01 1.78
CA LEU A 175 14.24 6.06 2.80
C LEU A 175 15.50 5.91 3.66
N SER A 176 15.94 4.68 3.95
CA SER A 176 17.17 4.42 4.70
C SER A 176 18.44 4.71 3.90
N GLY A 177 18.34 4.88 2.58
CA GLY A 177 19.48 5.09 1.69
C GLY A 177 20.35 3.85 1.49
N TRP A 178 19.88 2.66 1.87
CA TRP A 178 20.68 1.42 1.76
C TRP A 178 20.92 0.99 0.32
N ARG A 179 19.98 1.32 -0.58
CA ARG A 179 20.06 0.99 -2.00
C ARG A 179 19.51 2.10 -2.89
N ARG A 180 19.87 2.04 -4.16
CA ARG A 180 19.25 2.79 -5.26
C ARG A 180 19.08 1.89 -6.47
N TYR A 181 17.91 1.93 -7.09
CA TYR A 181 17.77 1.42 -8.45
C TYR A 181 18.04 2.50 -9.49
N HIS A 182 18.60 2.08 -10.63
CA HIS A 182 18.88 2.93 -11.79
C HIS A 182 18.34 2.30 -13.06
N LEU A 183 17.38 2.99 -13.69
CA LEU A 183 16.78 2.55 -14.96
C LEU A 183 17.05 3.54 -16.10
N GLY A 184 17.14 4.84 -15.78
CA GLY A 184 17.31 5.92 -16.75
C GLY A 184 16.01 6.30 -17.48
N LEU A 185 14.83 6.00 -16.92
CA LEU A 185 13.54 6.38 -17.54
C LEU A 185 13.18 7.83 -17.25
N TYR A 186 13.39 8.27 -16.01
CA TYR A 186 13.05 9.60 -15.55
C TYR A 186 14.31 10.43 -15.31
N LYS A 187 14.21 11.75 -15.55
CA LYS A 187 15.29 12.71 -15.24
C LYS A 187 15.64 12.70 -13.74
N ASN A 188 14.65 12.47 -12.88
CA ASN A 188 14.86 12.33 -11.44
C ASN A 188 15.19 10.86 -11.10
N PRO A 189 16.42 10.55 -10.65
CA PRO A 189 16.82 9.18 -10.34
C PRO A 189 16.03 8.56 -9.18
N LEU A 190 15.45 9.38 -8.29
CA LEU A 190 14.60 8.88 -7.20
C LEU A 190 13.22 8.44 -7.68
N ARG A 191 12.74 9.04 -8.78
CA ARG A 191 11.50 8.63 -9.43
C ARG A 191 11.67 7.26 -10.08
N ASP A 192 12.80 7.03 -10.74
CA ASP A 192 13.21 5.71 -11.23
C ASP A 192 13.26 4.67 -10.10
N ASP A 193 13.91 5.03 -8.98
CA ASP A 193 14.08 4.13 -7.84
C ASP A 193 12.74 3.73 -7.20
N VAL A 194 11.84 4.70 -7.01
CA VAL A 194 10.48 4.45 -6.51
C VAL A 194 9.67 3.62 -7.51
N MET A 195 9.68 3.95 -8.80
CA MET A 195 8.96 3.21 -9.84
C MET A 195 9.41 1.74 -9.90
N LEU A 196 10.73 1.50 -9.95
CA LEU A 196 11.27 0.14 -9.96
C LEU A 196 10.98 -0.60 -8.66
N THR A 197 11.00 0.10 -7.53
CA THR A 197 10.63 -0.51 -6.25
C THR A 197 9.19 -1.01 -6.26
N VAL A 198 8.26 -0.23 -6.78
CA VAL A 198 6.85 -0.63 -6.88
C VAL A 198 6.69 -1.81 -7.83
N ILE A 199 7.29 -1.76 -9.02
CA ILE A 199 7.25 -2.86 -10.00
C ILE A 199 7.81 -4.14 -9.40
N MET A 200 9.00 -4.07 -8.78
CA MET A 200 9.63 -5.22 -8.14
C MET A 200 8.79 -5.75 -6.98
N SER A 201 8.22 -4.87 -6.14
CA SER A 201 7.33 -5.26 -5.05
C SER A 201 6.08 -6.00 -5.56
N PHE A 202 5.52 -5.55 -6.69
CA PHE A 202 4.40 -6.23 -7.32
C PHE A 202 4.80 -7.60 -7.87
N CYS A 203 5.94 -7.72 -8.57
CA CYS A 203 6.47 -8.99 -9.07
C CYS A 203 6.77 -9.99 -7.93
N ILE A 204 7.42 -9.53 -6.86
CA ILE A 204 7.69 -10.32 -5.65
C ILE A 204 6.38 -10.84 -5.06
N THR A 205 5.40 -9.94 -4.93
CA THR A 205 4.09 -10.28 -4.39
C THR A 205 3.37 -11.30 -5.25
N LEU A 206 3.38 -11.15 -6.58
CA LEU A 206 2.79 -12.12 -7.50
C LEU A 206 3.41 -13.51 -7.31
N ILE A 207 4.74 -13.60 -7.23
CA ILE A 207 5.43 -14.89 -7.00
C ILE A 207 5.00 -15.48 -5.65
N LEU A 208 5.10 -14.71 -4.56
CA LEU A 208 4.80 -15.20 -3.21
C LEU A 208 3.33 -15.61 -3.08
N VAL A 209 2.40 -14.77 -3.50
CA VAL A 209 0.96 -15.06 -3.40
C VAL A 209 0.58 -16.26 -4.26
N ASN A 210 1.12 -16.41 -5.47
CA ASN A 210 0.85 -17.62 -6.27
C ASN A 210 1.40 -18.89 -5.61
N THR A 211 2.59 -18.84 -5.02
CA THR A 211 3.14 -20.00 -4.30
C THR A 211 2.36 -20.34 -3.04
N VAL A 212 1.75 -19.37 -2.36
CA VAL A 212 1.03 -19.57 -1.09
C VAL A 212 -0.44 -19.92 -1.32
N PHE A 213 -1.11 -19.24 -2.26
CA PHE A 213 -2.54 -19.41 -2.52
C PHE A 213 -2.85 -20.73 -3.23
N TRP A 214 -2.05 -21.09 -4.23
CA TRP A 214 -2.27 -22.30 -5.03
C TRP A 214 -1.56 -23.53 -4.48
N SER A 215 -0.51 -23.36 -3.68
CA SER A 215 0.25 -24.47 -3.12
C SER A 215 0.28 -24.45 -1.59
N LYS A 216 -0.13 -25.57 -1.00
CA LYS A 216 -0.04 -25.77 0.46
C LYS A 216 1.38 -26.09 0.93
N LYS A 217 2.33 -26.36 0.02
CA LYS A 217 3.66 -26.88 0.36
C LYS A 217 4.68 -25.75 0.51
N HIS A 218 5.34 -25.68 1.66
CA HIS A 218 6.33 -24.65 1.97
C HIS A 218 7.50 -24.57 0.99
N ARG A 219 7.89 -25.70 0.38
CA ARG A 219 8.98 -25.77 -0.59
C ARG A 219 8.81 -24.81 -1.78
N PHE A 220 7.59 -24.54 -2.23
CA PHE A 220 7.36 -23.63 -3.34
C PHE A 220 7.53 -22.17 -2.94
N THR A 221 7.16 -21.81 -1.71
CA THR A 221 7.46 -20.48 -1.16
C THR A 221 8.97 -20.28 -1.04
N VAL A 222 9.71 -21.28 -0.55
CA VAL A 222 11.18 -21.22 -0.46
C VAL A 222 11.80 -21.06 -1.85
N PHE A 223 11.35 -21.85 -2.83
CA PHE A 223 11.80 -21.72 -4.22
C PHE A 223 11.50 -20.33 -4.78
N GLY A 224 10.30 -19.78 -4.53
CA GLY A 224 9.95 -18.41 -4.90
C GLY A 224 10.90 -17.37 -4.30
N CYS A 225 11.22 -17.48 -3.00
CA CYS A 225 12.20 -16.60 -2.36
C CYS A 225 13.60 -16.72 -2.98
N ILE A 226 14.04 -17.92 -3.34
CA ILE A 226 15.33 -18.15 -4.02
C ILE A 226 15.32 -17.48 -5.40
N CYS A 227 14.25 -17.63 -6.19
CA CYS A 227 14.11 -16.97 -7.49
C CYS A 227 14.17 -15.44 -7.35
N ILE A 228 13.49 -14.87 -6.35
CA ILE A 228 13.53 -13.43 -6.07
C ILE A 228 14.94 -12.99 -5.67
N GLY A 229 15.62 -13.75 -4.80
CA GLY A 229 16.99 -13.46 -4.39
C GLY A 229 17.98 -13.49 -5.56
N PHE A 230 17.82 -14.47 -6.46
CA PHE A 230 18.61 -14.56 -7.69
C PHE A 230 18.37 -13.36 -8.61
N ALA A 231 17.11 -12.94 -8.78
CA ALA A 231 16.77 -11.75 -9.56
C ALA A 231 17.41 -10.48 -8.99
N GLN A 232 17.40 -10.31 -7.66
CA GLN A 232 18.09 -9.19 -7.00
C GLN A 232 19.60 -9.22 -7.20
N TYR A 233 20.21 -10.41 -7.08
CA TYR A 233 21.64 -10.57 -7.36
C TYR A 233 21.97 -10.20 -8.81
N PHE A 234 21.11 -10.57 -9.77
CA PHE A 234 21.27 -10.20 -11.17
C PHE A 234 21.19 -8.68 -11.38
N LEU A 235 20.23 -8.00 -10.74
CA LEU A 235 20.14 -6.53 -10.76
C LEU A 235 21.39 -5.86 -10.17
N TYR A 236 21.95 -6.44 -9.11
CA TYR A 236 23.20 -5.96 -8.52
C TYR A 236 24.38 -6.15 -9.47
N LYS A 237 24.50 -7.31 -10.11
CA LYS A 237 25.60 -7.62 -11.03
C LYS A 237 25.57 -6.81 -12.33
N THR A 238 24.38 -6.45 -12.80
CA THR A 238 24.20 -5.63 -14.00
C THR A 238 24.35 -4.12 -13.74
N GLY A 239 24.50 -3.72 -12.47
CA GLY A 239 24.62 -2.31 -12.07
C GLY A 239 23.29 -1.56 -11.96
N HIS A 240 22.15 -2.23 -12.22
CA HIS A 240 20.82 -1.66 -12.05
C HIS A 240 20.43 -1.48 -10.57
N LEU A 241 21.07 -2.20 -9.66
CA LEU A 241 20.96 -2.03 -8.21
C LEU A 241 22.32 -1.63 -7.63
N SER A 242 22.40 -0.41 -7.11
CA SER A 242 23.55 0.08 -6.35
C SER A 242 23.30 -0.05 -4.86
N LEU A 243 24.27 -0.60 -4.12
CA LEU A 243 24.21 -0.79 -2.67
C LEU A 243 25.17 0.18 -1.98
N TYR A 244 24.68 0.84 -0.92
CA TYR A 244 25.47 1.77 -0.09
C TYR A 244 25.81 1.20 1.28
N VAL A 245 25.46 -0.07 1.49
CA VAL A 245 25.81 -0.88 2.67
C VAL A 245 26.52 -2.15 2.20
N ALA A 246 27.17 -2.86 3.13
CA ALA A 246 27.86 -4.10 2.81
C ALA A 246 26.90 -5.10 2.13
N PRO A 247 27.26 -5.71 0.99
CA PRO A 247 26.35 -6.56 0.22
C PRO A 247 25.74 -7.73 1.00
N TRP A 248 26.51 -8.34 1.92
CA TRP A 248 26.03 -9.42 2.78
C TRP A 248 24.98 -8.96 3.79
N LEU A 249 25.09 -7.73 4.30
CA LEU A 249 24.13 -7.13 5.22
C LEU A 249 22.82 -6.79 4.51
N TYR A 250 22.91 -6.24 3.29
CA TYR A 250 21.74 -6.01 2.45
C TYR A 250 21.05 -7.34 2.12
N ALA A 251 21.80 -8.36 1.70
CA ALA A 251 21.25 -9.66 1.34
C ALA A 251 20.56 -10.35 2.51
N SER A 252 21.14 -10.29 3.72
CA SER A 252 20.53 -10.89 4.92
C SER A 252 19.26 -10.17 5.35
N ALA A 253 19.27 -8.82 5.35
CA ALA A 253 18.08 -8.03 5.64
C ALA A 253 16.97 -8.27 4.62
N TYR A 254 17.32 -8.29 3.32
CA TYR A 254 16.38 -8.56 2.24
C TYR A 254 15.76 -9.96 2.35
N ALA A 255 16.57 -10.99 2.66
CA ALA A 255 16.07 -12.35 2.91
C ALA A 255 15.14 -12.41 4.12
N ALA A 256 15.47 -11.72 5.22
CA ALA A 256 14.61 -11.62 6.39
C ALA A 256 13.28 -10.94 6.06
N THR A 257 13.30 -9.85 5.26
CA THR A 257 12.10 -9.18 4.77
C THR A 257 11.23 -10.13 3.92
N LEU A 258 11.81 -10.90 3.00
CA LEU A 258 11.05 -11.87 2.20
C LEU A 258 10.38 -12.94 3.07
N LEU A 259 11.09 -13.46 4.07
CA LEU A 259 10.52 -14.44 5.00
C LEU A 259 9.36 -13.83 5.80
N LEU A 260 9.52 -12.61 6.30
CA LEU A 260 8.49 -11.88 7.02
C LEU A 260 7.25 -11.63 6.14
N VAL A 261 7.44 -11.19 4.90
CA VAL A 261 6.35 -11.00 3.93
C VAL A 261 5.65 -12.32 3.64
N ALA A 262 6.39 -13.43 3.46
CA ALA A 262 5.81 -14.75 3.24
C ALA A 262 4.98 -15.24 4.44
N VAL A 263 5.43 -14.96 5.67
CA VAL A 263 4.67 -15.25 6.89
C VAL A 263 3.38 -14.43 6.91
N PHE A 264 3.45 -13.11 6.68
CA PHE A 264 2.26 -12.25 6.63
C PHE A 264 1.27 -12.68 5.54
N CYS A 265 1.76 -13.03 4.34
CA CYS A 265 0.93 -13.57 3.27
C CYS A 265 0.14 -14.80 3.71
N ARG A 266 0.77 -15.74 4.42
CA ARG A 266 0.07 -16.92 4.96
C ARG A 266 -0.95 -16.59 6.05
N LEU A 267 -0.62 -15.64 6.93
CA LEU A 267 -1.56 -15.16 7.96
C LEU A 267 -2.79 -14.49 7.31
N GLY A 268 -2.56 -13.66 6.28
CA GLY A 268 -3.61 -13.05 5.47
C GLY A 268 -4.50 -14.10 4.80
N LEU A 269 -3.91 -15.12 4.16
CA LEU A 269 -4.66 -16.22 3.55
C LEU A 269 -5.49 -16.98 4.60
N LYS A 270 -4.90 -17.31 5.76
CA LYS A 270 -5.60 -18.00 6.84
C LYS A 270 -6.81 -17.20 7.32
N SER A 271 -6.67 -15.88 7.46
CA SER A 271 -7.77 -14.98 7.81
C SER A 271 -8.87 -14.98 6.74
N LEU A 272 -8.52 -14.81 5.47
CA LEU A 272 -9.48 -14.78 4.35
C LEU A 272 -10.28 -16.08 4.24
N LEU A 273 -9.61 -17.23 4.36
CA LEU A 273 -10.27 -18.53 4.30
C LEU A 273 -11.17 -18.77 5.52
N TYR A 274 -10.73 -18.37 6.72
CA TYR A 274 -11.53 -18.52 7.94
C TYR A 274 -12.86 -17.76 7.85
N TYR A 275 -12.84 -16.49 7.44
CA TYR A 275 -14.06 -15.69 7.37
C TYR A 275 -14.89 -15.99 6.12
N GLY A 276 -14.26 -16.34 5.00
CA GLY A 276 -14.98 -16.71 3.77
C GLY A 276 -15.76 -18.03 3.90
N ASN A 277 -15.24 -19.01 4.64
CA ASN A 277 -15.92 -20.29 4.84
C ASN A 277 -17.01 -20.23 5.92
N LYS A 278 -16.90 -19.32 6.90
CA LYS A 278 -17.85 -19.20 8.02
C LYS A 278 -19.23 -18.69 7.59
N GLN A 279 -19.35 -17.99 6.46
CA GLN A 279 -20.64 -17.51 5.93
C GLN A 279 -21.33 -18.47 4.96
N GLN A 280 -20.75 -19.67 4.72
CA GLN A 280 -21.38 -20.71 3.89
C GLN A 280 -22.26 -21.68 4.70
N TYR A 281 -22.36 -21.48 6.02
CA TYR A 281 -23.26 -22.16 6.95
C TYR A 281 -24.17 -21.13 7.61
#